data_AF-A0A920IX73-F1
#
_entry.id   AF-A0A920IX73-F1
#
_cell.length_a   1.000
_cell.length_b   1.000
_cell.length_c   1.000
_cell.angle_alpha   90.00
_cell.angle_beta   90.00
_cell.angle_gamma   90.00
#
_symmetry.space_group_name_H-M   'P 1'
#
loop_
_entity.id
_entity.type
_entity.pdbx_description
1 polymer ?
#
loop_
_entity_poly.entity_id
_entity_poly.type
_entity_poly.pdbx_seq_one_letter_code
_entity_poly.pdbx_strand_id
1 'polypeptide(L)'
;MDKSVNLIPIMTGGLMFVSNLIAELEILRSGCYHMFPLIAKTYGNSTESQGTTIYGYDFLAENIDIDSPSVIVDDLMDSGETLYKLSEKLEITSNKEVYSAVLLDKLGKRHMDIEPDFNCFILDDKRWVVGYGMDYKGLFRGLDYVGTINID
;
A
#
# COMPACT_ATOMS: atom_id res chain seq x y z
N MET A 1 0.67 -6.50 -27.40
CA MET A 1 1.68 -5.94 -26.47
C MET A 1 1.86 -6.95 -25.36
N ASP A 2 3.07 -7.09 -24.83
CA ASP A 2 3.25 -7.87 -23.60
C ASP A 2 2.33 -7.28 -22.52
N LYS A 3 1.64 -8.14 -21.76
CA LYS A 3 0.71 -7.69 -20.71
C LYS A 3 1.49 -6.94 -19.64
N SER A 4 1.17 -5.67 -19.43
CA SER A 4 1.68 -4.84 -18.34
C SER A 4 0.81 -4.93 -17.09
N VAL A 5 1.34 -4.46 -15.97
CA VAL A 5 0.61 -4.30 -14.71
C VAL A 5 0.67 -2.83 -14.28
N ASN A 6 -0.44 -2.29 -13.76
CA ASN A 6 -0.46 -0.99 -13.11
C ASN A 6 0.00 -1.16 -11.65
N LEU A 7 1.24 -0.79 -11.33
CA LEU A 7 1.72 -0.73 -9.94
C LEU A 7 1.32 0.61 -9.32
N ILE A 8 0.70 0.57 -8.14
CA ILE A 8 0.12 1.74 -7.48
C ILE A 8 0.70 1.84 -6.07
N PRO A 9 1.91 2.40 -5.92
CA PRO A 9 2.54 2.51 -4.61
C PRO A 9 1.90 3.62 -3.78
N ILE A 10 1.56 3.30 -2.54
CA ILE A 10 1.04 4.27 -1.56
C ILE A 10 2.22 4.94 -0.86
N MET A 11 2.35 6.23 -1.08
CA MET A 11 3.38 7.07 -0.51
C MET A 11 2.91 7.74 0.78
N THR A 12 3.79 8.02 1.74
CA THR A 12 5.27 7.80 1.70
C THR A 12 5.69 6.43 2.21
N GLY A 13 4.82 5.71 2.93
CA GLY A 13 5.15 4.45 3.60
C GLY A 13 5.73 3.39 2.67
N GLY A 14 5.03 3.08 1.57
CA GLY A 14 5.43 2.08 0.60
C GLY A 14 6.74 2.36 -0.17
N LEU A 15 7.39 3.52 0.00
CA LEU A 15 8.57 3.92 -0.76
C LEU A 15 9.70 2.87 -0.71
N MET A 16 10.05 2.40 0.48
CA MET A 16 11.13 1.42 0.67
C MET A 16 10.76 0.06 0.08
N PHE A 17 9.52 -0.38 0.30
CA PHE A 17 9.05 -1.66 -0.20
C PHE A 17 8.96 -1.68 -1.72
N VAL A 18 8.30 -0.69 -2.32
CA VAL A 18 8.14 -0.64 -3.77
C VAL A 18 9.48 -0.48 -4.48
N SER A 19 10.43 0.27 -3.92
CA SER A 19 11.76 0.44 -4.53
C SER A 19 12.52 -0.89 -4.65
N ASN A 20 12.40 -1.76 -3.65
CA ASN A 20 13.02 -3.08 -3.70
C ASN A 20 12.20 -4.03 -4.59
N LEU A 21 10.87 -3.99 -4.50
CA LEU A 21 9.99 -4.81 -5.31
C LEU A 21 10.22 -4.60 -6.81
N ILE A 22 10.29 -3.35 -7.28
CA ILE A 22 10.47 -3.07 -8.70
C ILE A 22 11.84 -3.51 -9.23
N ALA A 23 12.88 -3.46 -8.40
CA ALA A 23 14.20 -3.97 -8.78
C ALA A 23 14.15 -5.49 -9.01
N GLU A 24 13.47 -6.23 -8.13
CA GLU A 24 13.27 -7.67 -8.29
C GLU A 24 12.35 -8.01 -9.47
N LEU A 25 11.26 -7.25 -9.67
CA LEU A 25 10.36 -7.44 -10.81
C LEU A 25 11.08 -7.21 -12.15
N GLU A 26 11.95 -6.21 -12.24
CA GLU A 26 12.71 -5.92 -13.45
C GLU A 26 13.73 -7.03 -13.78
N ILE A 27 14.32 -7.65 -12.74
CA ILE A 27 15.19 -8.84 -12.90
C ILE A 27 14.39 -10.03 -13.44
N LEU A 28 13.19 -10.27 -12.90
CA LEU A 28 12.35 -11.40 -13.29
C LEU A 28 11.74 -11.22 -14.68
N ARG A 29 11.24 -10.02 -14.97
CA ARG A 29 10.60 -9.68 -16.24
C ARG A 29 10.65 -8.18 -16.52
N SER A 30 11.68 -7.79 -17.26
CA SER A 30 11.94 -6.40 -17.63
C SER A 30 10.77 -5.74 -18.39
N GLY A 31 10.47 -4.48 -18.03
CA GLY A 31 9.57 -3.61 -18.79
C GLY A 31 8.08 -3.98 -18.75
N CYS A 32 7.62 -4.66 -17.70
CA CYS A 32 6.26 -5.22 -17.62
C CYS A 32 5.32 -4.50 -16.65
N TYR A 33 5.63 -3.26 -16.24
CA TYR A 33 4.76 -2.48 -15.37
C TYR A 33 4.81 -0.98 -15.66
N HIS A 34 3.71 -0.30 -15.34
CA HIS A 34 3.61 1.15 -15.24
C HIS A 34 3.39 1.53 -13.78
N MET A 35 4.00 2.62 -13.31
CA MET A 35 3.84 3.07 -11.92
C MET A 35 2.98 4.32 -11.81
N PHE A 36 2.02 4.29 -10.89
CA PHE A 36 1.14 5.41 -10.56
C PHE A 36 1.16 5.66 -9.05
N PRO A 37 2.22 6.32 -8.52
CA PRO A 37 2.31 6.63 -7.10
C PRO A 37 1.21 7.60 -6.66
N LEU A 38 0.64 7.35 -5.48
CA LEU A 38 -0.36 8.23 -4.87
C LEU A 38 -0.09 8.40 -3.38
N ILE A 39 -0.81 9.32 -2.73
CA ILE A 39 -0.72 9.51 -1.28
C ILE A 39 -2.08 9.21 -0.67
N ALA A 40 -2.11 8.36 0.36
CA ALA A 40 -3.29 8.14 1.19
C ALA A 40 -3.05 8.65 2.61
N LYS A 41 -4.04 9.35 3.17
CA LYS A 41 -4.01 9.82 4.56
C LYS A 41 -5.31 9.46 5.26
N THR A 42 -5.20 8.71 6.34
CA THR A 42 -6.34 8.37 7.20
C THR A 42 -6.36 9.33 8.39
N TYR A 43 -7.42 10.14 8.49
CA TYR A 43 -7.62 11.06 9.61
C TYR A 43 -8.44 10.35 10.71
N GLY A 44 -7.88 10.24 11.92
CA GLY A 44 -8.60 9.69 13.06
C GLY A 44 -7.81 9.80 14.37
N ASN A 45 -8.25 10.70 15.25
CA ASN A 45 -7.91 10.60 16.67
C ASN A 45 -8.84 9.56 17.28
N SER A 46 -8.28 8.39 17.65
CA SER A 46 -8.70 7.37 18.64
C SER A 46 -10.18 7.01 18.90
N THR A 47 -11.18 7.61 18.26
CA THR A 47 -12.59 7.39 18.59
C THR A 47 -13.56 7.46 17.41
N GLU A 48 -13.26 8.18 16.32
CA GLU A 48 -14.07 8.13 15.07
C GLU A 48 -13.17 8.39 13.85
N SER A 49 -13.19 7.49 12.85
CA SER A 49 -12.49 7.68 11.58
C SER A 49 -13.19 8.76 10.76
N GLN A 50 -12.52 9.88 10.46
CA GLN A 50 -13.03 10.89 9.53
C GLN A 50 -12.80 10.52 8.05
N GLY A 51 -12.30 9.32 7.80
CA GLY A 51 -12.13 8.74 6.48
C GLY A 51 -10.69 8.85 5.94
N THR A 52 -10.28 7.87 5.13
CA THR A 52 -9.12 8.00 4.24
C THR A 52 -9.38 8.96 3.08
N THR A 53 -8.48 9.94 2.91
CA THR A 53 -8.39 10.79 1.71
C THR A 53 -7.27 10.28 0.79
N ILE A 54 -7.54 10.19 -0.52
CA ILE A 54 -6.59 9.72 -1.53
C ILE A 54 -6.26 10.90 -2.47
N TYR A 55 -4.98 11.24 -2.55
CA TYR A 55 -4.45 12.31 -3.40
C TYR A 55 -3.74 11.71 -4.63
N GLY A 56 -3.99 12.29 -5.80
CA GLY A 56 -3.43 11.80 -7.07
C GLY A 56 -4.29 10.75 -7.78
N TYR A 57 -5.47 10.42 -7.24
CA TYR A 57 -6.36 9.43 -7.85
C TYR A 57 -6.84 9.85 -9.24
N ASP A 58 -7.17 11.13 -9.46
CA ASP A 58 -7.67 11.59 -10.75
C ASP A 58 -6.61 11.43 -11.85
N PHE A 59 -5.36 11.77 -11.55
CA PHE A 59 -4.23 11.53 -12.44
C PHE A 59 -4.05 10.03 -12.73
N LEU A 60 -4.15 9.17 -11.72
CA LEU A 60 -4.11 7.73 -11.91
C LEU A 60 -5.25 7.28 -12.85
N ALA A 61 -6.49 7.65 -12.55
CA ALA A 61 -7.68 7.21 -13.28
C ALA A 61 -7.64 7.62 -14.77
N GLU A 62 -7.04 8.76 -15.10
CA GLU A 62 -6.87 9.24 -16.48
C GLU A 62 -5.75 8.51 -17.25
N ASN A 63 -4.82 7.85 -16.56
CA ASN A 63 -3.57 7.36 -17.17
C ASN A 63 -3.31 5.85 -17.03
N ILE A 64 -4.05 5.13 -16.17
CA ILE A 64 -3.91 3.67 -16.07
C ILE A 64 -4.37 2.97 -17.36
N ASP A 65 -3.77 1.82 -17.66
CA ASP A 65 -4.35 0.90 -18.63
C ASP A 65 -5.48 0.12 -17.95
N ILE A 66 -6.73 0.48 -18.26
CA ILE A 66 -7.92 -0.14 -17.68
C ILE A 66 -8.07 -1.62 -18.02
N ASP A 67 -7.40 -2.11 -19.08
CA ASP A 67 -7.42 -3.51 -19.50
C ASP A 67 -6.21 -4.32 -18.97
N SER A 68 -5.41 -3.70 -18.10
CA SER A 68 -4.32 -4.32 -17.35
C SER A 68 -4.67 -4.48 -15.85
N PRO A 69 -4.25 -5.57 -15.19
CA PRO A 69 -4.41 -5.72 -13.74
C PRO A 69 -3.71 -4.60 -12.97
N SER A 70 -4.25 -4.27 -11.80
CA SER A 70 -3.67 -3.26 -10.91
C SER A 70 -3.18 -3.90 -9.62
N VAL A 71 -2.04 -3.45 -9.08
CA VAL A 71 -1.50 -3.90 -7.80
C VAL A 71 -1.22 -2.69 -6.92
N ILE A 72 -2.00 -2.55 -5.86
CA ILE A 72 -1.75 -1.58 -4.80
C ILE A 72 -0.56 -2.07 -3.98
N VAL A 73 0.43 -1.20 -3.74
CA VAL A 73 1.64 -1.56 -2.97
C VAL A 73 1.76 -0.64 -1.75
N ASP A 74 1.76 -1.20 -0.53
CA ASP A 74 1.86 -0.42 0.71
C ASP A 74 2.87 -1.03 1.70
N ASP A 75 3.36 -0.25 2.67
CA ASP A 75 4.28 -0.77 3.69
C ASP A 75 3.55 -1.56 4.79
N LEU A 76 2.37 -1.11 5.19
CA LEU A 76 1.65 -1.68 6.32
C LEU A 76 0.14 -1.63 6.11
N MET A 77 -0.51 -2.78 6.34
CA MET A 77 -1.96 -2.82 6.50
C MET A 77 -2.32 -2.96 7.99
N ASP A 78 -2.82 -1.90 8.63
CA ASP A 78 -3.27 -1.90 10.04
C ASP A 78 -4.81 -2.06 10.14
N SER A 79 -5.58 -0.99 9.89
CA SER A 79 -7.06 -1.06 9.91
C SER A 79 -7.68 -1.68 8.66
N GLY A 80 -6.98 -1.59 7.53
CA GLY A 80 -7.47 -1.98 6.20
C GLY A 80 -8.25 -0.89 5.45
N GLU A 81 -8.55 0.26 6.07
CA GLU A 81 -9.40 1.30 5.47
C GLU A 81 -8.84 1.87 4.16
N THR A 82 -7.54 2.15 4.14
CA THR A 82 -6.87 2.70 2.95
C THR A 82 -6.91 1.73 1.78
N LEU A 83 -6.56 0.48 2.02
CA LEU A 83 -6.56 -0.55 0.99
C LEU A 83 -7.98 -0.81 0.45
N TYR A 84 -8.96 -0.90 1.34
CA TYR A 84 -10.36 -1.09 0.98
C TYR A 84 -10.87 0.02 0.05
N LYS A 85 -10.72 1.29 0.45
CA LYS A 85 -11.25 2.42 -0.34
C LYS A 85 -10.54 2.60 -1.68
N LEU A 86 -9.24 2.34 -1.73
CA LEU A 86 -8.50 2.42 -2.99
C LEU A 86 -8.90 1.27 -3.91
N SER A 87 -9.10 0.06 -3.37
CA SER A 87 -9.57 -1.10 -4.14
C SER A 87 -10.95 -0.83 -4.75
N GLU A 88 -11.93 -0.38 -3.96
CA GLU A 88 -13.27 -0.03 -4.47
C GLU A 88 -13.21 1.00 -5.61
N LYS A 89 -12.38 2.03 -5.47
CA LYS A 89 -12.22 3.05 -6.51
C LYS A 89 -11.63 2.47 -7.79
N LEU A 90 -10.58 1.65 -7.67
CA LEU A 90 -9.91 1.03 -8.81
C LEU A 90 -10.82 0.02 -9.52
N GLU A 91 -11.60 -0.76 -8.77
CA GLU A 91 -12.59 -1.70 -9.32
C GLU A 91 -13.67 -1.00 -10.16
N ILE A 92 -14.02 0.25 -9.80
CA ILE A 92 -14.93 1.08 -10.62
C ILE A 92 -14.23 1.56 -11.91
N THR A 93 -12.90 1.72 -11.89
CA THR A 93 -12.14 2.34 -12.98
C THR A 93 -11.54 1.31 -13.95
N SER A 94 -11.25 0.10 -13.49
CA SER A 94 -10.58 -0.96 -14.25
C SER A 94 -11.54 -2.05 -14.72
N ASN A 95 -11.23 -2.66 -15.87
CA ASN A 95 -11.91 -3.86 -16.37
C ASN A 95 -11.24 -5.15 -15.90
N LYS A 96 -10.18 -5.05 -15.08
CA LYS A 96 -9.34 -6.15 -14.61
C LYS A 96 -9.27 -6.21 -13.10
N GLU A 97 -8.70 -7.31 -12.63
CA GLU A 97 -8.49 -7.59 -11.24
C GLU A 97 -7.60 -6.52 -10.58
N VAL A 98 -8.02 -6.12 -9.37
CA VAL A 98 -7.24 -5.27 -8.48
C VAL A 98 -6.70 -6.16 -7.37
N TYR A 99 -5.38 -6.16 -7.22
CA TYR A 99 -4.66 -6.89 -6.19
C TYR A 99 -3.97 -5.91 -5.23
N SER A 100 -3.48 -6.47 -4.14
CA SER A 100 -2.80 -5.75 -3.08
C SER A 100 -1.57 -6.50 -2.60
N ALA A 101 -0.47 -5.76 -2.42
CA ALA A 101 0.78 -6.26 -1.89
C ALA A 101 1.24 -5.36 -0.74
N VAL A 102 1.44 -5.94 0.44
CA VAL A 102 1.91 -5.22 1.62
C VAL A 102 3.19 -5.83 2.17
N LEU A 103 4.11 -5.01 2.65
CA LEU A 103 5.27 -5.56 3.35
C LEU A 103 4.83 -6.24 4.66
N LEU A 104 4.02 -5.54 5.46
CA LEU A 104 3.57 -6.01 6.76
C LEU A 104 2.04 -6.05 6.85
N ASP A 105 1.50 -7.22 7.11
CA ASP A 105 0.10 -7.46 7.44
C ASP A 105 -0.06 -7.51 8.96
N LYS A 106 -0.73 -6.50 9.53
CA LYS A 106 -0.92 -6.40 10.98
C LYS A 106 -2.36 -6.72 11.36
N LEU A 107 -2.54 -7.82 12.08
CA LEU A 107 -3.86 -8.36 12.41
C LEU A 107 -4.51 -7.66 13.62
N GLY A 108 -3.69 -7.09 14.52
CA GLY A 108 -4.13 -6.65 15.85
C GLY A 108 -5.16 -5.50 15.88
N LYS A 109 -5.40 -4.81 14.76
CA LYS A 109 -6.35 -3.69 14.65
C LYS A 109 -7.22 -3.72 13.39
N ARG A 110 -7.50 -4.91 12.85
CA ARG A 110 -8.37 -5.06 11.67
C ARG A 110 -9.77 -4.49 11.94
N HIS A 111 -10.23 -3.61 11.05
CA HIS A 111 -11.57 -3.01 11.10
C HIS A 111 -12.37 -3.24 9.82
N MET A 112 -11.70 -3.60 8.72
CA MET A 112 -12.32 -3.90 7.43
C MET A 112 -12.16 -5.40 7.14
N ASP A 113 -13.17 -5.97 6.48
CA ASP A 113 -13.14 -7.35 5.96
C ASP A 113 -12.38 -7.36 4.62
N ILE A 114 -11.07 -7.19 4.71
CA ILE A 114 -10.14 -7.24 3.56
C ILE A 114 -8.82 -7.87 4.01
N GLU A 115 -8.27 -8.71 3.15
CA GLU A 115 -6.96 -9.33 3.30
C GLU A 115 -6.07 -8.89 2.13
N PRO A 116 -4.76 -8.68 2.34
CA PRO A 116 -3.86 -8.42 1.23
C PRO A 116 -3.66 -9.70 0.40
N ASP A 117 -3.65 -9.60 -0.92
CA ASP A 117 -3.39 -10.74 -1.81
C ASP A 117 -1.96 -11.26 -1.65
N PHE A 118 -1.03 -10.35 -1.36
CA PHE A 118 0.37 -10.64 -1.11
C PHE A 118 0.85 -9.93 0.14
N ASN A 119 1.50 -10.66 1.05
CA ASN A 119 2.18 -10.09 2.21
C ASN A 119 3.56 -10.73 2.41
N CYS A 120 4.55 -9.94 2.84
CA CYS A 120 5.87 -10.50 3.18
C CYS A 120 5.90 -11.04 4.61
N PHE A 121 5.25 -10.33 5.53
CA PHE A 121 5.24 -10.67 6.95
C PHE A 121 3.84 -10.48 7.54
N ILE A 122 3.49 -11.34 8.50
CA ILE A 122 2.29 -11.22 9.33
C ILE A 122 2.72 -10.88 10.76
N LEU A 123 2.07 -9.89 11.37
CA LEU A 123 2.28 -9.49 12.75
C LEU A 123 0.95 -9.47 13.51
N ASP A 124 0.81 -10.39 14.45
CA ASP A 124 -0.27 -10.38 15.45
C ASP A 124 0.16 -9.61 16.70
N ASP A 125 0.30 -8.29 16.56
CA ASP A 125 0.68 -7.38 17.63
C ASP A 125 -0.06 -6.05 17.48
N LYS A 126 -0.27 -5.33 18.57
CA LYS A 126 -0.91 -4.00 18.60
C LYS A 126 0.10 -2.86 18.65
N ARG A 127 1.36 -3.14 19.03
CA ARG A 127 2.44 -2.16 19.13
C ARG A 127 2.63 -1.37 17.85
N TRP A 128 3.15 -0.16 18.00
CA TRP A 128 3.42 0.71 16.87
C TRP A 128 4.70 0.26 16.16
N VAL A 129 4.64 0.16 14.84
CA VAL A 129 5.73 -0.35 13.99
C VAL A 129 6.41 0.82 13.29
N VAL A 130 7.72 0.77 13.17
CA VAL A 130 8.55 1.77 12.48
C VAL A 130 9.64 1.08 11.65
N GLY A 131 10.25 1.82 10.73
CA GLY A 131 11.33 1.31 9.88
C GLY A 131 10.83 0.76 8.56
N TYR A 132 11.74 0.62 7.60
CA TYR A 132 11.46 0.14 6.25
C TYR A 132 10.26 0.84 5.58
N GLY A 133 10.19 2.16 5.71
CA GLY A 133 9.09 2.98 5.18
C GLY A 133 8.09 3.42 6.25
N MET A 134 7.82 2.58 7.26
CA MET A 134 6.89 2.89 8.35
C MET A 134 7.47 3.95 9.29
N ASP A 135 6.61 4.81 9.84
CA ASP A 135 7.03 5.96 10.64
C ASP A 135 6.38 6.09 12.00
N TYR A 136 7.01 6.88 12.86
CA TYR A 136 6.36 7.53 13.97
C TYR A 136 6.63 9.03 13.89
N LYS A 137 5.57 9.83 13.73
CA LYS A 137 5.62 11.30 13.56
C LYS A 137 6.55 11.74 12.42
N GLY A 138 6.58 10.97 11.34
CA GLY A 138 7.42 11.21 10.16
C GLY A 138 8.88 10.75 10.30
N LEU A 139 9.27 10.19 11.44
CA LEU A 139 10.63 9.73 11.72
C LEU A 139 10.75 8.21 11.61
N PHE A 140 12.00 7.72 11.58
CA PHE A 140 12.38 6.30 11.57
C PHE A 140 12.11 5.51 10.28
N ARG A 141 11.57 6.14 9.22
CA ARG A 141 11.31 5.45 7.93
C ARG A 141 12.52 4.73 7.34
N GLY A 142 13.70 5.32 7.48
CA GLY A 142 14.94 4.84 6.86
C GLY A 142 15.68 3.74 7.62
N LEU A 143 15.13 3.20 8.71
CA LEU A 143 15.72 2.02 9.33
C LEU A 143 15.65 0.84 8.35
N ASP A 144 16.74 0.09 8.23
CA ASP A 144 16.86 -1.10 7.37
C ASP A 144 16.23 -2.36 7.99
N TYR A 145 15.57 -2.20 9.14
CA TYR A 145 14.79 -3.21 9.82
C TYR A 145 13.43 -2.68 10.24
N VAL A 146 12.50 -3.61 10.46
CA VAL A 146 11.20 -3.33 11.07
C VAL A 146 11.34 -3.46 12.58
N GLY A 147 10.93 -2.42 13.31
CA GLY A 147 10.99 -2.37 14.77
C GLY A 147 9.66 -1.95 15.39
N THR A 148 9.48 -2.19 16.68
CA THR A 148 8.35 -1.67 17.44
C THR A 148 8.80 -0.62 18.44
N ILE A 149 8.02 0.42 18.64
CA ILE A 149 8.24 1.41 19.70
C ILE A 149 7.18 1.28 20.80
N ASN A 150 7.60 1.53 22.04
CA ASN A 150 6.68 1.76 23.14
C ASN A 150 6.24 3.23 23.08
N ILE A 151 4.96 3.43 22.88
CA ILE A 151 4.35 4.76 22.98
C ILE A 151 3.75 4.81 24.38
N ASP A 152 4.48 5.43 25.30
CA ASP A 152 3.97 5.77 26.64
C ASP A 152 2.85 6.81 26.56
#